data_AF-A0AA42X222-F1
#
_entry.id   AF-A0AA42X222-F1
#
_cell.length_a   1.000
_cell.length_b   1.000
_cell.length_c   1.000
_cell.angle_alpha   90.00
_cell.angle_beta   90.00
_cell.angle_gamma   90.00
#
_symmetry.space_group_name_H-M   'P 1'
#
loop_
_entity.id
_entity.type
_entity.pdbx_description
1 polymer ?
#
loop_
_entity_poly.entity_id
_entity_poly.type
_entity_poly.pdbx_seq_one_letter_code
_entity_poly.pdbx_strand_id
1 'polypeptide(L)'
;MSEIAVEAEPMKQRPGESLMDFTQRVRASMVVEMTTGGLPVDNKDRVTLLATLSDMDSQELNKAKIDAKSASTDAERQAAEIFGRLLTTVARNQNPYERPAIEGTATRVLPQLDGNIELLPGETDIGVANNNLPEFAERVGMRMDTIPGMVDKGSEEFAPKEDDLPTGES
;
A
#
# COMPACT_ATOMS: atom_id res chain seq x y z
N MET A 1 37.45 49.87 6.77
CA MET A 1 36.82 48.53 6.85
C MET A 1 37.86 47.55 6.36
N SER A 2 38.32 46.65 7.20
CA SER A 2 39.33 45.65 6.87
C SER A 2 38.68 44.50 6.10
N GLU A 3 39.06 44.32 4.83
CA GLU A 3 38.77 43.11 4.06
C GLU A 3 39.46 41.92 4.73
N ILE A 4 38.66 41.07 5.39
CA ILE A 4 39.14 39.76 5.82
C ILE A 4 39.11 38.90 4.55
N ALA A 5 40.27 38.74 3.92
CA ALA A 5 40.45 37.76 2.86
C ALA A 5 40.28 36.37 3.48
N VAL A 6 39.08 35.80 3.34
CA VAL A 6 38.84 34.40 3.66
C VAL A 6 39.39 33.60 2.49
N GLU A 7 40.62 33.08 2.64
CA GLU A 7 41.15 32.10 1.70
C GLU A 7 40.26 30.85 1.78
N ALA A 8 39.42 30.66 0.76
CA ALA A 8 38.56 29.49 0.66
C ALA A 8 39.44 28.26 0.45
N GLU A 9 39.55 27.40 1.47
CA GLU A 9 40.26 26.14 1.32
C GLU A 9 39.59 25.27 0.23
N PRO A 10 40.38 24.60 -0.62
CA PRO A 10 39.82 23.71 -1.64
C PRO A 10 39.06 22.57 -0.96
N MET A 11 37.79 22.37 -1.34
CA MET A 11 36.97 21.29 -0.82
C MET A 11 37.62 19.93 -1.12
N LYS A 12 38.01 19.22 -0.06
CA LYS A 12 38.54 17.85 -0.14
C LYS A 12 37.41 16.84 0.05
N GLN A 13 37.49 15.71 -0.65
CA GLN A 13 36.64 14.56 -0.41
C GLN A 13 36.87 14.04 1.01
N ARG A 14 35.79 13.80 1.75
CA ARG A 14 35.88 13.26 3.11
C ARG A 14 36.20 11.76 3.04
N PRO A 15 36.95 11.20 4.01
CA PRO A 15 37.16 9.76 4.07
C PRO A 15 35.83 8.99 4.09
N GLY A 16 35.63 8.06 3.16
CA GLY A 16 34.41 7.25 3.04
C GLY A 16 33.23 7.93 2.32
N GLU A 17 33.37 9.16 1.85
CA GLU A 17 32.35 9.86 1.05
C GLU A 17 32.31 9.29 -0.38
N SER A 18 31.11 9.04 -0.92
CA SER A 18 31.00 8.62 -2.31
C SER A 18 31.37 9.77 -3.25
N LEU A 19 31.83 9.47 -4.47
CA LEU A 19 32.12 10.50 -5.46
C LEU A 19 30.87 11.36 -5.77
N MET A 20 29.70 10.73 -5.75
CA MET A 20 28.43 11.42 -5.96
C MET A 20 28.16 12.44 -4.85
N ASP A 21 28.28 12.05 -3.58
CA ASP A 21 28.07 12.95 -2.44
C ASP A 21 29.05 14.13 -2.46
N PHE A 22 30.31 13.86 -2.82
CA PHE A 22 31.31 14.91 -3.00
C PHE A 22 30.88 15.92 -4.08
N THR A 23 30.47 15.45 -5.26
CA THR A 23 30.04 16.36 -6.35
C THR A 23 28.75 17.12 -6.02
N GLN A 24 27.85 16.55 -5.25
CA GLN A 24 26.65 17.24 -4.76
C GLN A 24 27.02 18.35 -3.79
N ARG A 25 27.95 18.08 -2.87
CA ARG A 25 28.47 19.07 -1.92
C ARG A 25 29.17 20.23 -2.63
N VAL A 26 29.97 19.94 -3.65
CA VAL A 26 30.63 20.98 -4.46
C VAL A 26 29.58 21.85 -5.17
N ARG A 27 28.56 21.26 -5.80
CA ARG A 27 27.48 22.03 -6.44
C ARG A 27 26.70 22.87 -5.45
N ALA A 28 26.36 22.31 -4.28
CA ALA A 28 25.69 23.06 -3.22
C ALA A 28 26.53 24.26 -2.76
N SER A 29 27.85 24.08 -2.59
CA SER A 29 28.76 25.18 -2.25
C SER A 29 28.83 26.23 -3.35
N MET A 30 28.84 25.83 -4.63
CA MET A 30 28.83 26.77 -5.75
C MET A 30 27.55 27.63 -5.74
N VAL A 31 26.40 27.02 -5.48
CA VAL A 31 25.13 27.74 -5.34
C VAL A 31 25.18 28.74 -4.17
N VAL A 32 25.73 28.32 -3.03
CA VAL A 32 25.88 29.21 -1.85
C VAL A 32 26.81 30.39 -2.19
N GLU A 33 27.95 30.13 -2.83
CA GLU A 33 28.91 31.17 -3.20
C GLU A 33 28.29 32.17 -4.19
N MET A 34 27.58 31.68 -5.22
CA MET A 34 26.88 32.50 -6.19
C MET A 34 25.73 33.33 -5.59
N THR A 35 25.19 32.94 -4.43
CA THR A 35 24.04 33.59 -3.79
C THR A 35 24.40 34.39 -2.53
N THR A 36 25.66 34.31 -2.07
CA THR A 36 26.12 34.97 -0.83
C THR A 36 25.95 36.50 -0.89
N GLY A 37 26.14 37.10 -2.06
CA GLY A 37 25.95 38.54 -2.30
C GLY A 37 24.55 38.94 -2.78
N GLY A 38 23.59 38.02 -2.79
CA GLY A 38 22.30 38.18 -3.47
C GLY A 38 22.27 37.42 -4.80
N LEU A 39 21.20 37.60 -5.57
CA LEU A 39 21.05 36.92 -6.87
C LEU A 39 22.04 37.49 -7.90
N PRO A 40 22.66 36.65 -8.75
CA PRO A 40 23.55 37.13 -9.79
C PRO A 40 22.86 38.12 -10.72
N VAL A 41 23.54 39.20 -11.08
CA VAL A 41 23.00 40.23 -11.98
C VAL A 41 23.35 39.91 -13.44
N ASP A 42 24.54 39.35 -13.68
CA ASP A 42 24.94 38.91 -15.02
C ASP A 42 24.04 37.75 -15.47
N ASN A 43 23.58 37.83 -16.72
CA ASN A 43 22.81 36.79 -17.37
C ASN A 43 23.57 35.45 -17.42
N LYS A 44 24.89 35.48 -17.62
CA LYS A 44 25.70 34.25 -17.67
C LYS A 44 25.66 33.50 -16.34
N ASP A 45 25.86 34.22 -15.24
CA ASP A 45 25.84 33.62 -13.91
C ASP A 45 24.43 33.15 -13.52
N ARG A 46 23.38 33.87 -13.91
CA ARG A 46 22.00 33.41 -13.73
C ARG A 46 21.74 32.09 -14.45
N VAL A 47 22.18 31.95 -15.71
CA VAL A 47 22.02 30.71 -16.48
C VAL A 47 22.75 29.56 -15.82
N THR A 48 23.99 29.79 -15.35
CA THR A 48 24.77 28.76 -14.64
C THR A 48 24.09 28.35 -13.33
N LEU A 49 23.58 29.31 -12.55
CA LEU A 49 22.86 29.03 -11.31
C LEU A 49 21.60 28.20 -11.58
N LEU A 50 20.78 28.61 -12.54
CA LEU A 50 19.54 27.91 -12.91
C LEU A 50 19.82 26.51 -13.45
N ALA A 51 20.84 26.33 -14.27
CA ALA A 51 21.25 25.02 -14.76
C ALA A 51 21.67 24.10 -13.60
N THR A 52 22.45 24.62 -12.66
CA THR A 52 22.90 23.85 -11.48
C THR A 52 21.72 23.42 -10.60
N LEU A 53 20.77 24.32 -10.35
CA LEU A 53 19.56 24.02 -9.58
C LEU A 53 18.69 22.97 -10.29
N SER A 54 18.48 23.13 -11.60
CA SER A 54 17.73 22.17 -12.41
C SER A 54 18.35 20.77 -12.39
N ASP A 55 19.68 20.69 -12.43
CA ASP A 55 20.41 19.42 -12.35
C ASP A 55 20.28 18.77 -10.97
N MET A 56 20.29 19.58 -9.89
CA MET A 56 20.07 19.10 -8.53
C MET A 56 18.65 18.56 -8.34
N ASP A 57 17.64 19.31 -8.78
CA ASP A 57 16.23 18.89 -8.70
C ASP A 57 15.98 17.60 -9.48
N SER A 58 16.56 17.49 -10.68
CA SER A 58 16.45 16.29 -11.51
C SER A 58 17.04 15.05 -10.83
N GLN A 59 18.15 15.22 -10.10
CA GLN A 59 18.77 14.12 -9.36
C GLN A 59 17.93 13.70 -8.15
N GLU A 60 17.38 14.64 -7.40
CA GLU A 60 16.51 14.33 -6.26
C GLU A 60 15.21 13.66 -6.71
N LEU A 61 14.60 14.13 -7.81
CA LEU A 61 13.43 13.46 -8.40
C LEU A 61 13.75 12.02 -8.85
N ASN A 62 14.90 11.81 -9.48
CA ASN A 62 15.33 10.46 -9.89
C ASN A 62 15.57 9.55 -8.67
N LYS A 63 16.18 10.07 -7.61
CA LYS A 63 16.38 9.35 -6.35
C LYS A 63 15.04 8.96 -5.72
N ALA A 64 14.13 9.93 -5.56
CA ALA A 64 12.79 9.67 -5.03
C ALA A 64 12.02 8.63 -5.86
N LYS A 65 12.17 8.65 -7.19
CA LYS A 65 11.57 7.66 -8.09
C LYS A 65 12.16 6.26 -7.91
N ILE A 66 13.48 6.15 -7.74
CA ILE A 66 14.16 4.88 -7.49
C ILE A 66 13.75 4.31 -6.13
N ASP A 67 13.66 5.16 -5.10
CA ASP A 67 13.24 4.75 -3.76
C ASP A 67 11.79 4.26 -3.77
N ALA A 68 10.89 5.00 -4.42
CA ALA A 68 9.50 4.59 -4.60
C ALA A 68 9.37 3.25 -5.36
N LYS A 69 10.20 3.05 -6.40
CA LYS A 69 10.22 1.79 -7.15
C LYS A 69 10.75 0.62 -6.32
N SER A 70 11.77 0.86 -5.51
CA SER A 70 12.34 -0.14 -4.61
C SER A 70 11.30 -0.58 -3.56
N ALA A 71 10.61 0.38 -2.94
CA ALA A 71 9.53 0.09 -2.01
C ALA A 71 8.38 -0.71 -2.66
N SER A 72 8.00 -0.37 -3.90
CA SER A 72 7.02 -1.15 -4.67
C SER A 72 7.49 -2.58 -4.93
N THR A 73 8.76 -2.75 -5.32
CA THR A 73 9.34 -4.07 -5.61
C THR A 73 9.40 -4.93 -4.35
N ASP A 74 9.74 -4.33 -3.20
CA ASP A 74 9.76 -5.03 -1.92
C ASP A 74 8.36 -5.47 -1.47
N ALA A 75 7.34 -4.61 -1.67
CA ALA A 75 5.96 -4.97 -1.41
C ALA A 75 5.47 -6.10 -2.32
N GLU A 76 5.80 -6.06 -3.61
CA GLU A 76 5.50 -7.14 -4.57
C GLU A 76 6.18 -8.45 -4.18
N ARG A 77 7.45 -8.39 -3.75
CA ARG A 77 8.18 -9.56 -3.26
C ARG A 77 7.52 -10.16 -2.02
N GLN A 78 7.11 -9.32 -1.06
CA GLN A 78 6.40 -9.78 0.14
C GLN A 78 5.04 -10.39 -0.21
N ALA A 79 4.28 -9.77 -1.11
CA ALA A 79 3.01 -10.31 -1.58
C ALA A 79 3.21 -11.68 -2.26
N ALA A 80 4.20 -11.79 -3.16
CA ALA A 80 4.53 -13.05 -3.82
C ALA A 80 4.93 -14.15 -2.83
N GLU A 81 5.67 -13.81 -1.78
CA GLU A 81 6.03 -14.75 -0.72
C GLU A 81 4.79 -15.23 0.06
N ILE A 82 3.88 -14.32 0.40
CA ILE A 82 2.61 -14.65 1.08
C ILE A 82 1.74 -15.55 0.19
N PHE A 83 1.57 -15.20 -1.09
CA PHE A 83 0.82 -16.02 -2.04
C PHE A 83 1.46 -17.39 -2.24
N GLY A 84 2.78 -17.46 -2.31
CA GLY A 84 3.51 -18.73 -2.35
C GLY A 84 3.20 -19.60 -1.13
N ARG A 85 3.26 -19.04 0.08
CA ARG A 85 2.91 -19.75 1.32
C ARG A 85 1.45 -20.20 1.33
N LEU A 86 0.52 -19.34 0.93
CA LEU A 86 -0.91 -19.66 0.85
C LEU A 86 -1.16 -20.82 -0.13
N LEU A 87 -0.61 -20.74 -1.34
CA LEU A 87 -0.74 -21.78 -2.36
C LEU A 87 -0.13 -23.10 -1.89
N THR A 88 1.03 -23.10 -1.23
CA THR A 88 1.60 -24.35 -0.68
C THR A 88 0.73 -24.97 0.41
N THR A 89 -0.01 -24.15 1.17
CA THR A 89 -0.92 -24.63 2.22
C THR A 89 -2.19 -25.23 1.60
N VAL A 90 -2.82 -24.51 0.67
CA VAL A 90 -4.04 -24.93 -0.03
C VAL A 90 -3.79 -26.13 -0.96
N ALA A 91 -2.70 -26.12 -1.73
CA ALA A 91 -2.36 -27.20 -2.66
C ALA A 91 -2.01 -28.53 -1.97
N ARG A 92 -1.64 -28.49 -0.68
CA ARG A 92 -1.43 -29.70 0.13
C ARG A 92 -2.73 -30.29 0.69
N ASN A 93 -3.89 -29.79 0.25
CA ASN A 93 -5.21 -30.19 0.74
C ASN A 93 -5.34 -30.07 2.27
N GLN A 94 -4.48 -29.27 2.90
CA GLN A 94 -4.61 -28.86 4.28
C GLN A 94 -5.47 -27.62 4.25
N ASN A 95 -6.75 -27.79 4.53
CA ASN A 95 -7.63 -26.68 4.79
C ASN A 95 -6.96 -25.81 5.88
N PRO A 96 -6.58 -24.55 5.61
CA PRO A 96 -5.85 -23.72 6.58
C PRO A 96 -6.65 -23.44 7.86
N TYR A 97 -7.95 -23.77 7.85
CA TYR A 97 -8.85 -23.71 8.99
C TYR A 97 -8.99 -25.06 9.73
N GLU A 98 -8.48 -26.16 9.17
CA GLU A 98 -8.39 -27.45 9.85
C GLU A 98 -7.11 -27.46 10.69
N ARG A 99 -7.26 -27.18 11.99
CA ARG A 99 -6.19 -27.50 12.95
C ARG A 99 -6.06 -29.02 13.04
N PRO A 100 -4.83 -29.57 13.07
CA PRO A 100 -4.66 -30.97 13.44
C PRO A 100 -5.32 -31.17 14.80
N ALA A 101 -6.17 -32.18 14.93
CA ALA A 101 -6.75 -32.56 16.20
C ALA A 101 -5.58 -32.92 17.14
N ILE A 102 -5.20 -31.98 17.99
CA ILE A 102 -4.24 -32.25 19.06
C ILE A 102 -5.00 -33.13 20.05
N GLU A 103 -4.66 -34.42 20.10
CA GLU A 103 -5.07 -35.31 21.19
C GLU A 103 -4.44 -34.78 22.49
N GLY A 104 -5.19 -33.93 23.14
CA GLY A 104 -4.84 -33.32 24.40
C GLY A 104 -5.96 -32.37 24.75
N THR A 105 -6.50 -32.49 25.97
CA THR A 105 -7.41 -31.52 26.55
C THR A 105 -6.70 -30.17 26.62
N ALA A 106 -6.74 -29.42 25.52
CA ALA A 106 -6.36 -28.04 25.47
C ALA A 106 -7.38 -27.30 26.32
N THR A 107 -7.02 -26.99 27.56
CA THR A 107 -7.81 -26.13 28.43
C THR A 107 -7.94 -24.79 27.72
N ARG A 108 -9.11 -24.57 27.13
CA ARG A 108 -9.44 -23.36 26.40
C ARG A 108 -9.49 -22.22 27.40
N VAL A 109 -8.39 -21.49 27.58
CA VAL A 109 -8.45 -20.19 28.25
C VAL A 109 -9.10 -19.24 27.25
N LEU A 110 -10.42 -19.19 27.29
CA LEU A 110 -11.17 -18.16 26.58
C LEU A 110 -10.70 -16.81 27.16
N PRO A 111 -10.33 -15.83 26.31
CA PRO A 111 -10.16 -14.47 26.80
C PRO A 111 -11.47 -14.07 27.46
N GLN A 112 -11.42 -13.73 28.74
CA GLN A 112 -12.57 -13.19 29.44
C GLN A 112 -12.86 -11.85 28.78
N LEU A 113 -13.96 -11.78 28.02
CA LEU A 113 -14.52 -10.50 27.63
C LEU A 113 -15.12 -9.92 28.90
N ASP A 114 -14.42 -8.98 29.52
CA ASP A 114 -14.88 -8.20 30.67
C ASP A 114 -15.98 -7.18 30.30
N GLY A 115 -16.68 -7.41 29.20
CA GLY A 115 -17.79 -6.60 28.73
C GLY A 115 -19.10 -7.34 28.98
N ASN A 116 -20.01 -6.73 29.73
CA ASN A 116 -21.43 -7.08 29.67
C ASN A 116 -21.90 -6.79 28.24
N ILE A 117 -21.92 -7.82 27.40
CA ILE A 117 -22.59 -7.76 26.10
C ILE A 117 -24.08 -7.86 26.43
N GLU A 118 -24.79 -6.73 26.43
CA GLU A 118 -26.24 -6.72 26.47
C GLU A 118 -26.76 -7.27 25.14
N LEU A 119 -27.15 -8.54 25.17
CA LEU A 119 -27.81 -9.18 24.03
C LEU A 119 -29.19 -8.55 23.85
N LEU A 120 -29.48 -8.13 22.63
CA LEU A 120 -30.80 -7.61 22.29
C LEU A 120 -31.81 -8.77 22.18
N PRO A 121 -33.08 -8.57 22.55
CA PRO A 121 -34.11 -9.60 22.39
C PRO A 121 -34.19 -10.08 20.93
N GLY A 122 -33.98 -11.38 20.70
CA GLY A 122 -34.04 -12.01 19.36
C GLY A 122 -32.69 -12.28 18.67
N GLU A 123 -31.55 -11.92 19.27
CA GLU A 123 -30.23 -12.19 18.66
C GLU A 123 -29.85 -13.68 18.61
N THR A 124 -30.34 -14.49 19.55
CA THR A 124 -30.01 -15.92 19.66
C THR A 124 -30.98 -16.85 18.92
N ASP A 125 -32.07 -16.32 18.36
CA ASP A 125 -33.16 -17.15 17.82
C ASP A 125 -32.85 -17.72 16.42
N ILE A 126 -31.87 -17.14 15.71
CA ILE A 126 -31.44 -17.61 14.39
C ILE A 126 -30.00 -18.12 14.53
N GLY A 127 -29.84 -19.44 14.50
CA GLY A 127 -28.51 -20.07 14.49
C GLY A 127 -27.65 -19.54 13.34
N VAL A 128 -26.36 -19.34 13.61
CA VAL A 128 -25.37 -18.74 12.67
C VAL A 128 -25.34 -19.43 11.30
N ALA A 129 -25.77 -20.70 11.23
CA ALA A 129 -25.83 -21.47 9.99
C ALA A 129 -26.90 -20.99 8.98
N ASN A 130 -27.92 -20.27 9.43
CA ASN A 130 -29.04 -19.83 8.57
C ASN A 130 -29.07 -18.31 8.32
N ASN A 131 -28.09 -17.55 8.83
CA ASN A 131 -28.03 -16.11 8.59
C ASN A 131 -27.46 -15.83 7.21
N ASN A 132 -28.31 -15.43 6.27
CA ASN A 132 -27.84 -14.81 5.05
C ASN A 132 -27.46 -13.33 5.35
N LEU A 133 -26.39 -12.87 4.72
CA LEU A 133 -25.90 -11.49 4.89
C LEU A 133 -26.99 -10.43 4.62
N PRO A 134 -27.93 -10.67 3.67
CA PRO A 134 -29.03 -9.77 3.42
C PRO A 134 -29.94 -9.50 4.63
N GLU A 135 -30.47 -10.54 5.24
CA GLU A 135 -31.40 -10.45 6.38
C GLU A 135 -30.74 -9.85 7.62
N PHE A 136 -29.43 -10.12 7.82
CA PHE A 136 -28.68 -9.56 8.92
C PHE A 136 -28.55 -8.03 8.82
N ALA A 137 -28.21 -7.49 7.63
CA ALA A 137 -28.02 -6.06 7.48
C ALA A 137 -29.34 -5.30 7.63
N GLU A 138 -30.46 -5.86 7.15
CA GLU A 138 -31.79 -5.29 7.36
C GLU A 138 -32.18 -5.25 8.84
N ARG A 139 -31.91 -6.32 9.60
CA ARG A 139 -32.20 -6.41 11.04
C ARG A 139 -31.41 -5.40 11.88
N VAL A 140 -30.15 -5.12 11.51
CA VAL A 140 -29.28 -4.18 12.24
C VAL A 140 -29.45 -2.74 11.75
N GLY A 141 -30.36 -2.50 10.79
CA GLY A 141 -30.64 -1.17 10.24
C GLY A 141 -29.52 -0.63 9.34
N MET A 142 -28.67 -1.50 8.80
CA MET A 142 -27.67 -1.14 7.80
C MET A 142 -28.34 -1.07 6.41
N ARG A 143 -28.16 0.06 5.71
CA ARG A 143 -28.62 0.22 4.33
C ARG A 143 -27.71 -0.57 3.39
N MET A 144 -28.27 -1.52 2.66
CA MET A 144 -27.57 -2.36 1.67
C MET A 144 -26.78 -1.57 0.63
N ASP A 145 -27.26 -0.37 0.32
CA ASP A 145 -26.70 0.58 -0.65
C ASP A 145 -25.30 1.07 -0.28
N THR A 146 -24.85 0.81 0.96
CA THR A 146 -23.52 1.19 1.47
C THR A 146 -22.48 0.08 1.40
N ILE A 147 -22.85 -1.13 0.97
CA ILE A 147 -21.92 -2.25 0.83
C ILE A 147 -21.31 -2.21 -0.59
N PRO A 148 -20.00 -1.90 -0.73
CA PRO A 148 -19.37 -1.80 -2.04
C PRO A 148 -19.31 -3.18 -2.72
N GLY A 149 -19.99 -3.33 -3.87
CA GLY A 149 -19.89 -4.53 -4.71
C GLY A 149 -21.20 -5.27 -5.01
N MET A 150 -22.32 -4.90 -4.40
CA MET A 150 -23.64 -5.39 -4.83
C MET A 150 -24.26 -4.39 -5.81
N VAL A 151 -23.95 -4.57 -7.10
CA VAL A 151 -24.69 -3.93 -8.18
C VAL A 151 -26.02 -4.66 -8.32
N ASP A 152 -27.10 -3.90 -8.20
CA ASP A 152 -28.47 -4.28 -8.47
C ASP A 152 -28.58 -4.92 -9.87
N LYS A 153 -28.61 -6.26 -9.92
CA LYS A 153 -29.01 -7.01 -11.12
C LYS A 153 -30.53 -7.02 -11.19
N GLY A 154 -31.11 -5.83 -11.33
CA GLY A 154 -32.50 -5.65 -11.66
C GLY A 154 -32.79 -6.19 -13.07
N SER A 155 -33.68 -7.17 -13.13
CA SER A 155 -34.55 -7.50 -14.26
C SER A 155 -33.92 -7.79 -15.63
N GLU A 156 -33.09 -8.82 -15.76
CA GLU A 156 -33.05 -9.58 -17.01
C GLU A 156 -34.05 -10.74 -16.90
N GLU A 157 -35.20 -10.56 -17.57
CA GLU A 157 -36.21 -11.58 -17.81
C GLU A 157 -35.56 -12.85 -18.35
N PHE A 158 -35.53 -13.89 -17.52
CA PHE A 158 -35.28 -15.25 -17.95
C PHE A 158 -36.51 -15.74 -18.72
N ALA A 159 -36.60 -15.38 -20.00
CA ALA A 159 -37.55 -16.02 -20.90
C ALA A 159 -37.17 -17.51 -21.01
N PRO A 160 -38.03 -18.46 -20.60
CA PRO A 160 -37.75 -19.86 -20.82
C PRO A 160 -37.76 -20.14 -22.33
N LYS A 161 -36.67 -20.70 -22.85
CA LYS A 161 -36.67 -21.29 -24.19
C LYS A 161 -37.56 -22.53 -24.14
N GLU A 162 -38.76 -22.40 -24.69
CA GLU A 162 -39.56 -23.55 -25.14
C GLU A 162 -38.81 -24.17 -26.32
N ASP A 163 -38.13 -25.29 -26.09
CA ASP A 163 -37.84 -26.33 -27.09
C ASP A 163 -36.97 -27.40 -26.41
N ASP A 164 -37.64 -28.37 -25.78
CA ASP A 164 -37.17 -29.77 -25.66
C ASP A 164 -38.23 -30.58 -24.89
N LEU A 165 -39.37 -30.82 -25.55
CA LEU A 165 -40.27 -31.91 -25.17
C LEU A 165 -40.02 -33.07 -26.14
N PRO A 166 -39.58 -34.26 -25.67
CA PRO A 166 -39.53 -35.43 -26.51
C PRO A 166 -40.95 -35.88 -26.82
N THR A 167 -41.36 -35.74 -28.08
CA THR A 167 -42.56 -36.42 -28.61
C THR A 167 -42.31 -37.92 -28.56
N GLY A 168 -42.89 -38.58 -27.57
CA GLY A 168 -43.07 -40.02 -27.59
C GLY A 168 -44.09 -40.37 -28.67
N GLU A 169 -43.69 -41.21 -29.61
CA GLU A 169 -44.62 -42.02 -30.38
C GLU A 169 -44.26 -43.49 -30.22
N SER A 170 -45.33 -44.27 -30.21
CA SER A 170 -45.48 -45.66 -29.79
C SER A 170 -45.22 -46.62 -30.95
#